data_AF-A0A1Y2W7I6-F1
#
_entry.id   AF-A0A1Y2W7I6-F1
#
_cell.length_a   1.000
_cell.length_b   1.000
_cell.length_c   1.000
_cell.angle_alpha   90.00
_cell.angle_beta   90.00
_cell.angle_gamma   90.00
#
_symmetry.space_group_name_H-M   'P 1'
#
loop_
_entity.id
_entity.type
_entity.pdbx_description
1 polymer ?
#
loop_
_entity_poly.entity_id
_entity_poly.type
_entity_poly.pdbx_seq_one_letter_code
_entity_poly.pdbx_strand_id
1 'polypeptide(L)'
;MTTAIFRHIDTTKIPEGTQPWTKVDADVASFGLGEHERPVIDVRGKESEFSTDNSGFAVYKEPAKEKEFTDEAAIRDGYYQEVEALLRKNIPGIKKVVIFDHTIRKRTSKAARTPVQQVHVDQTPAAAEARVRRHLPAEEAEEWLKGRFQIINVWRPIANPATDFPLAVIDWRTTKPTDFVPVDLMYPVRADFAKDNDDRGKETYADESKWYSTEGYEVRGETLSVAPSDAHKYYYQKDMTTDEVILLKCYDSFGQGEPRGKEGIAVRTPHTAFSDPNTPKDAPPRQSIEVRCLIYYE
;
A
#
# COMPACT_ATOMS: atom_id res chain seq x y z
N MET A 1 19.57 11.22 -7.81
CA MET A 1 19.38 11.19 -6.34
C MET A 1 18.96 12.58 -5.91
N THR A 2 17.90 12.69 -5.13
CA THR A 2 17.49 13.93 -4.46
C THR A 2 17.29 13.66 -2.97
N THR A 3 16.91 14.67 -2.21
CA THR A 3 16.67 14.55 -0.77
C THR A 3 15.26 15.03 -0.47
N ALA A 4 14.53 14.26 0.33
CA ALA A 4 13.14 14.55 0.66
C ALA A 4 12.88 14.31 2.15
N ILE A 5 11.80 14.89 2.65
CA ILE A 5 11.31 14.69 4.01
C ILE A 5 10.30 13.54 3.99
N PHE A 6 10.52 12.54 4.84
CA PHE A 6 9.63 11.40 5.04
C PHE A 6 9.04 11.41 6.44
N ARG A 7 7.76 11.05 6.56
CA ARG A 7 7.04 11.04 7.83
C ARG A 7 6.95 9.62 8.38
N HIS A 8 7.61 9.37 9.49
CA HIS A 8 7.61 8.09 10.18
C HIS A 8 6.82 8.19 11.48
N ILE A 9 6.38 7.04 12.01
CA ILE A 9 5.86 6.99 13.38
C ILE A 9 6.96 7.39 14.36
N ASP A 10 6.63 8.29 15.28
CA ASP A 10 7.47 8.64 16.41
C ASP A 10 7.09 7.74 17.59
N THR A 11 7.88 6.68 17.80
CA THR A 11 7.59 5.67 18.82
C THR A 11 7.62 6.22 20.25
N THR A 12 8.24 7.39 20.46
CA THR A 12 8.24 8.09 21.76
C THR A 12 6.91 8.80 22.05
N LYS A 13 6.07 8.97 21.03
CA LYS A 13 4.74 9.60 21.11
C LYS A 13 3.60 8.58 21.04
N ILE A 14 3.89 7.31 21.27
CA ILE A 14 2.86 6.28 21.50
C ILE A 14 2.51 6.30 23.00
N PRO A 15 1.24 6.48 23.39
CA PRO A 15 0.87 6.45 24.80
C PRO A 15 1.22 5.11 25.45
N GLU A 16 1.80 5.16 26.65
CA GLU A 16 2.30 3.98 27.35
C GLU A 16 1.21 2.93 27.57
N GLY A 17 1.52 1.67 27.28
CA GLY A 17 0.60 0.54 27.46
C GLY A 17 -0.57 0.49 26.47
N THR A 18 -0.54 1.30 25.40
CA THR A 18 -1.61 1.33 24.39
C THR A 18 -1.17 0.72 23.06
N GLN A 19 -2.12 0.08 22.37
CA GLN A 19 -1.99 -0.27 20.95
C GLN A 19 -2.24 0.98 20.11
N PRO A 20 -1.30 1.40 19.24
CA PRO A 20 -1.50 2.56 18.40
C PRO A 20 -2.59 2.29 17.35
N TRP A 21 -3.33 3.33 16.97
CA TRP A 21 -4.44 3.22 16.03
C TRP A 21 -4.54 4.45 15.14
N THR A 22 -5.17 4.28 13.97
CA THR A 22 -5.55 5.35 13.04
C THR A 22 -7.01 5.19 12.64
N LYS A 23 -7.67 6.30 12.29
CA LYS A 23 -9.03 6.27 11.74
C LYS A 23 -9.00 6.26 10.23
N VAL A 24 -9.93 5.53 9.61
CA VAL A 24 -9.99 5.43 8.14
C VAL A 24 -10.68 6.62 7.48
N ASP A 25 -11.46 7.38 8.25
CA ASP A 25 -12.33 8.48 7.85
C ASP A 25 -11.85 9.86 8.36
N ALA A 26 -10.73 9.91 9.09
CA ALA A 26 -10.09 11.13 9.55
C ALA A 26 -8.57 10.98 9.57
N ASP A 27 -7.82 12.04 9.30
CA ASP A 27 -6.35 12.07 9.43
C ASP A 27 -5.96 12.21 10.91
N VAL A 28 -6.35 11.21 11.70
CA VAL A 28 -6.20 11.17 13.16
C VAL A 28 -5.61 9.84 13.57
N ALA A 29 -4.59 9.90 14.41
CA ALA A 29 -3.89 8.78 14.99
C ALA A 29 -3.72 8.96 16.49
N SER A 30 -3.55 7.86 17.23
CA SER A 30 -3.20 7.90 18.67
C SER A 30 -1.72 8.16 18.94
N PHE A 31 -0.91 8.33 17.90
CA PHE A 31 0.53 8.55 17.96
C PHE A 31 0.96 9.77 17.16
N GLY A 32 2.16 10.28 17.45
CA GLY A 32 2.76 11.36 16.68
C GLY A 32 3.60 10.86 15.49
N LEU A 33 3.80 11.74 14.51
CA LEU A 33 4.74 11.54 13.41
C LEU A 33 6.01 12.37 13.62
N GLY A 34 7.14 11.85 13.13
CA GLY A 34 8.42 12.54 13.01
C GLY A 34 8.78 12.76 11.54
N GLU A 35 9.35 13.93 11.23
CA GLU A 35 9.86 14.26 9.90
C GLU A 35 11.36 13.96 9.82
N HIS A 36 11.76 13.21 8.80
CA HIS A 36 13.12 12.74 8.62
C HIS A 36 13.59 13.00 7.19
N GLU A 37 14.63 13.80 7.05
CA GLU A 37 15.27 14.07 5.76
C GLU A 37 16.11 12.85 5.33
N ARG A 38 15.85 12.29 4.15
CA ARG A 38 16.58 11.13 3.61
C ARG A 38 16.85 11.28 2.11
N PRO A 39 17.98 10.75 1.61
CA PRO A 39 18.21 10.64 0.18
C PRO A 39 17.22 9.66 -0.44
N VAL A 40 16.68 10.01 -1.60
CA VAL A 40 15.81 9.16 -2.42
C VAL A 40 16.42 8.98 -3.81
N ILE A 41 16.55 7.72 -4.21
CA ILE A 41 17.28 7.31 -5.40
C ILE A 41 16.30 7.01 -6.52
N ASP A 42 16.54 7.63 -7.67
CA ASP A 42 15.78 7.34 -8.89
C ASP A 42 16.21 5.97 -9.45
N VAL A 43 15.25 5.10 -9.74
CA VAL A 43 15.50 3.74 -10.26
C VAL A 43 15.50 3.66 -11.79
N ARG A 44 15.28 4.78 -12.49
CA ARG A 44 15.35 4.84 -13.96
C ARG A 44 16.60 4.18 -14.52
N GLY A 45 16.41 3.23 -15.44
CA GLY A 45 17.48 2.46 -16.09
C GLY A 45 18.11 1.37 -15.20
N LYS A 46 17.60 1.18 -13.99
CA LYS A 46 18.01 0.16 -13.01
C LYS A 46 16.84 -0.68 -12.51
N GLU A 47 15.70 -0.60 -13.18
CA GLU A 47 14.47 -1.27 -12.77
C GLU A 47 14.68 -2.78 -12.60
N SER A 48 15.51 -3.40 -13.45
CA SER A 48 15.85 -4.83 -13.39
C SER A 48 16.65 -5.26 -12.16
N GLU A 49 17.23 -4.33 -11.40
CA GLU A 49 17.90 -4.63 -10.12
C GLU A 49 16.90 -4.92 -8.99
N PHE A 50 15.62 -4.59 -9.19
CA PHE A 50 14.56 -4.68 -8.19
C PHE A 50 13.49 -5.68 -8.62
N SER A 51 13.07 -6.52 -7.67
CA SER A 51 11.95 -7.44 -7.81
C SER A 51 11.16 -7.50 -6.51
N THR A 52 9.90 -7.95 -6.62
CA THR A 52 9.05 -8.18 -5.45
C THR A 52 9.67 -9.19 -4.47
N ASP A 53 10.52 -10.11 -4.94
CA ASP A 53 11.19 -11.07 -4.07
C ASP A 53 12.49 -10.53 -3.45
N ASN A 54 13.24 -9.63 -4.10
CA ASN A 54 14.50 -9.17 -3.52
C ASN A 54 14.37 -7.91 -2.64
N SER A 55 13.54 -6.95 -3.03
CA SER A 55 13.43 -5.63 -2.41
C SER A 55 11.99 -5.29 -2.05
N GLY A 56 11.06 -6.17 -2.45
CA GLY A 56 9.64 -6.06 -2.18
C GLY A 56 8.86 -5.30 -3.27
N PHE A 57 9.54 -4.61 -4.21
CA PHE A 57 8.87 -3.90 -5.30
C PHE A 57 9.49 -4.20 -6.66
N ALA A 58 8.72 -3.95 -7.72
CA ALA A 58 9.20 -4.07 -9.10
C ALA A 58 8.53 -3.01 -9.97
N VAL A 59 9.25 -2.47 -10.95
CA VAL A 59 8.73 -1.48 -11.91
C VAL A 59 8.72 -2.08 -13.31
N TYR A 60 7.60 -1.91 -14.02
CA TYR A 60 7.44 -2.40 -15.39
C TYR A 60 6.87 -1.31 -16.29
N LYS A 61 7.30 -1.34 -17.56
CA LYS A 61 6.63 -0.61 -18.64
C LYS A 61 5.55 -1.51 -19.22
N GLU A 62 4.31 -1.24 -18.84
CA GLU A 62 3.13 -1.97 -19.29
C GLU A 62 2.00 -0.97 -19.58
N PRO A 63 1.85 -0.50 -20.83
CA PRO A 63 0.78 0.42 -21.19
C PRO A 63 -0.61 -0.19 -20.94
N ALA A 64 -1.47 0.52 -20.20
CA ALA A 64 -2.86 0.11 -20.00
C ALA A 64 -3.71 0.42 -21.23
N LYS A 65 -4.74 -0.39 -21.52
CA LYS A 65 -5.80 -0.10 -22.50
C LYS A 65 -6.84 0.84 -21.89
N GLU A 66 -7.22 0.64 -20.64
CA GLU A 66 -8.00 1.62 -19.88
C GLU A 66 -7.21 2.93 -19.73
N LYS A 67 -7.82 4.06 -20.11
CA LYS A 67 -7.17 5.38 -20.13
C LYS A 67 -7.90 6.44 -19.29
N GLU A 68 -9.19 6.27 -19.05
CA GLU A 68 -10.02 7.31 -18.42
C GLU A 68 -10.11 7.10 -16.90
N PHE A 69 -10.26 5.85 -16.44
CA PHE A 69 -10.37 5.48 -15.03
C PHE A 69 -11.49 6.25 -14.29
N THR A 70 -12.57 6.58 -15.00
CA THR A 70 -13.74 7.28 -14.45
C THR A 70 -14.96 6.40 -14.28
N ASP A 71 -15.00 5.25 -14.95
CA ASP A 71 -16.13 4.31 -14.92
C ASP A 71 -15.76 3.03 -14.15
N GLU A 72 -16.55 2.73 -13.13
CA GLU A 72 -16.30 1.62 -12.22
C GLU A 72 -16.40 0.25 -12.93
N ALA A 73 -17.34 0.10 -13.88
CA ALA A 73 -17.51 -1.14 -14.62
C ALA A 73 -16.35 -1.35 -15.60
N ALA A 74 -15.90 -0.31 -16.30
CA ALA A 74 -14.71 -0.38 -17.15
C ALA A 74 -13.46 -0.80 -16.37
N ILE A 75 -13.29 -0.30 -15.14
CA ILE A 75 -12.17 -0.70 -14.27
C ILE A 75 -12.29 -2.17 -13.86
N ARG A 76 -13.46 -2.59 -13.36
CA ARG A 76 -13.65 -3.95 -12.82
C ARG A 76 -13.73 -5.03 -13.89
N ASP A 77 -14.40 -4.75 -15.00
CA ASP A 77 -14.62 -5.73 -16.05
C ASP A 77 -13.47 -5.71 -17.08
N GLY A 78 -12.79 -4.57 -17.24
CA GLY A 78 -11.69 -4.38 -18.18
C GLY A 78 -10.32 -4.34 -17.50
N TYR A 79 -10.02 -3.25 -16.78
CA TYR A 79 -8.67 -2.99 -16.25
C TYR A 79 -8.17 -4.07 -15.28
N TYR A 80 -9.06 -4.70 -14.50
CA TYR A 80 -8.70 -5.82 -13.63
C TYR A 80 -8.14 -7.02 -14.42
N GLN A 81 -8.63 -7.28 -15.64
CA GLN A 81 -8.07 -8.32 -16.50
C GLN A 81 -6.66 -7.96 -16.96
N GLU A 82 -6.39 -6.67 -17.23
CA GLU A 82 -5.06 -6.19 -17.55
C GLU A 82 -4.09 -6.35 -16.36
N VAL A 83 -4.57 -6.06 -15.15
CA VAL A 83 -3.82 -6.25 -13.91
C VAL A 83 -3.49 -7.72 -13.67
N GLU A 84 -4.45 -8.63 -13.81
CA GLU A 84 -4.19 -10.07 -13.68
C GLU A 84 -3.17 -10.56 -14.72
N ALA A 85 -3.31 -10.13 -15.99
CA ALA A 85 -2.37 -10.47 -17.05
C ALA A 85 -0.95 -9.96 -16.74
N LEU A 86 -0.80 -8.72 -16.26
CA LEU A 86 0.46 -8.15 -15.80
C LEU A 86 1.09 -8.99 -14.68
N LEU A 87 0.31 -9.36 -13.66
CA LEU A 87 0.79 -10.16 -12.54
C LEU A 87 1.27 -11.53 -13.02
N ARG A 88 0.47 -12.25 -13.82
CA ARG A 88 0.84 -13.58 -14.36
C ARG A 88 2.06 -13.53 -15.28
N LYS A 89 2.24 -12.45 -16.03
CA LYS A 89 3.41 -12.24 -16.91
C LYS A 89 4.71 -12.10 -16.11
N ASN A 90 4.67 -11.41 -14.97
CA ASN A 90 5.88 -11.00 -14.25
C ASN A 90 6.15 -11.81 -12.97
N ILE A 91 5.15 -12.53 -12.46
CA ILE A 91 5.25 -13.36 -11.26
C ILE A 91 4.98 -14.82 -11.66
N PRO A 92 6.00 -15.67 -11.72
CA PRO A 92 5.84 -17.05 -12.18
C PRO A 92 5.10 -17.90 -11.15
N GLY A 93 4.31 -18.86 -11.64
CA GLY A 93 3.68 -19.88 -10.78
C GLY A 93 2.32 -19.50 -10.19
N ILE A 94 1.77 -18.32 -10.51
CA ILE A 94 0.42 -17.93 -10.06
C ILE A 94 -0.62 -18.95 -10.54
N LYS A 95 -1.37 -19.50 -9.59
CA LYS A 95 -2.56 -20.35 -9.83
C LYS A 95 -3.82 -19.53 -9.81
N LYS A 96 -3.98 -18.67 -8.80
CA LYS A 96 -5.18 -17.85 -8.61
C LYS A 96 -4.80 -16.41 -8.27
N VAL A 97 -5.55 -15.47 -8.84
CA VAL A 97 -5.55 -14.06 -8.46
C VAL A 97 -6.95 -13.71 -8.00
N VAL A 98 -7.05 -13.01 -6.87
CA VAL A 98 -8.30 -12.40 -6.40
C VAL A 98 -8.05 -10.92 -6.21
N ILE A 99 -8.64 -10.12 -7.09
CA ILE A 99 -8.64 -8.66 -6.97
C ILE A 99 -9.85 -8.28 -6.13
N PHE A 100 -9.63 -7.69 -4.95
CA PHE A 100 -10.71 -7.41 -4.02
C PHE A 100 -11.14 -5.95 -3.98
N ASP A 101 -10.22 -5.01 -4.22
CA ASP A 101 -10.57 -3.59 -4.34
C ASP A 101 -9.55 -2.82 -5.21
N HIS A 102 -9.90 -1.56 -5.47
CA HIS A 102 -8.95 -0.57 -5.97
C HIS A 102 -9.24 0.81 -5.37
N THR A 103 -8.21 1.63 -5.19
CA THR A 103 -8.35 3.00 -4.69
C THR A 103 -7.78 3.99 -5.69
N ILE A 104 -8.58 5.00 -6.05
CA ILE A 104 -8.11 6.16 -6.82
C ILE A 104 -7.80 7.30 -5.85
N ARG A 105 -6.58 7.84 -5.93
CA ARG A 105 -6.13 9.00 -5.15
C ARG A 105 -5.88 10.18 -6.06
N LYS A 106 -6.39 11.36 -5.69
CA LYS A 106 -6.21 12.60 -6.46
C LYS A 106 -5.67 13.70 -5.54
N ARG A 107 -4.62 14.42 -5.95
CA ARG A 107 -4.11 15.57 -5.19
C ARG A 107 -4.91 16.85 -5.51
N THR A 108 -6.17 16.88 -5.08
CA THR A 108 -7.01 18.09 -5.18
C THR A 108 -7.63 18.39 -3.82
N SER A 109 -7.98 19.66 -3.56
CA SER A 109 -8.56 20.09 -2.28
C SER A 109 -9.92 19.47 -1.97
N LYS A 110 -10.60 18.88 -2.97
CA LYS A 110 -11.92 18.25 -2.84
C LYS A 110 -11.88 16.72 -2.94
N ALA A 111 -10.70 16.12 -3.10
CA ALA A 111 -10.58 14.68 -3.21
C ALA A 111 -10.80 14.01 -1.86
N ALA A 112 -11.68 13.00 -1.81
CA ALA A 112 -11.89 12.20 -0.61
C ALA A 112 -10.64 11.43 -0.17
N ARG A 113 -9.80 11.02 -1.13
CA ARG A 113 -8.55 10.30 -0.89
C ARG A 113 -7.38 11.02 -1.57
N THR A 114 -6.47 11.54 -0.75
CA THR A 114 -5.23 12.17 -1.19
C THR A 114 -4.04 11.20 -1.08
N PRO A 115 -2.89 11.53 -1.69
CA PRO A 115 -1.64 10.81 -1.45
C PRO A 115 -1.31 10.69 0.05
N VAL A 116 -0.99 9.47 0.53
CA VAL A 116 -0.59 9.21 1.92
C VAL A 116 0.88 9.55 2.08
N GLN A 117 1.22 10.40 3.05
CA GLN A 117 2.61 10.85 3.27
C GLN A 117 3.31 10.15 4.44
N GLN A 118 2.56 9.38 5.24
CA GLN A 118 3.12 8.51 6.27
C GLN A 118 3.75 7.27 5.62
N VAL A 119 4.96 6.90 6.05
CA VAL A 119 5.60 5.65 5.67
C VAL A 119 4.89 4.48 6.35
N HIS A 120 4.36 3.56 5.54
CA HIS A 120 3.56 2.44 6.02
C HIS A 120 3.70 1.19 5.14
N VAL A 121 3.18 0.08 5.66
CA VAL A 121 2.81 -1.13 4.91
C VAL A 121 1.36 -1.46 5.22
N ASP A 122 0.59 -1.84 4.20
CA ASP A 122 -0.86 -2.01 4.31
C ASP A 122 -1.32 -3.16 5.20
N GLN A 123 -0.46 -4.15 5.48
CA GLN A 123 -0.88 -5.39 6.11
C GLN A 123 0.13 -5.86 7.15
N THR A 124 -0.38 -6.20 8.33
CA THR A 124 0.29 -7.14 9.23
C THR A 124 0.06 -8.59 8.75
N PRO A 125 0.83 -9.58 9.23
CA PRO A 125 0.58 -10.98 8.88
C PRO A 125 -0.86 -11.43 9.19
N ALA A 126 -1.38 -11.07 10.38
CA ALA A 126 -2.75 -11.41 10.77
C ALA A 126 -3.80 -10.70 9.89
N ALA A 127 -3.58 -9.42 9.56
CA ALA A 127 -4.45 -8.70 8.64
C ALA A 127 -4.45 -9.30 7.23
N ALA A 128 -3.29 -9.76 6.75
CA ALA A 128 -3.16 -10.43 5.46
C ALA A 128 -3.94 -11.76 5.42
N GLU A 129 -3.86 -12.58 6.45
CA GLU A 129 -4.70 -13.79 6.55
C GLU A 129 -6.19 -13.46 6.63
N ALA A 130 -6.55 -12.41 7.38
CA ALA A 130 -7.94 -11.95 7.44
C ALA A 130 -8.46 -11.51 6.05
N ARG A 131 -7.61 -10.95 5.19
CA ARG A 131 -7.96 -10.65 3.79
C ARG A 131 -8.23 -11.93 2.98
N VAL A 132 -7.41 -12.97 3.14
CA VAL A 132 -7.66 -14.27 2.48
C VAL A 132 -9.04 -14.80 2.87
N ARG A 133 -9.35 -14.86 4.18
CA ARG A 133 -10.64 -15.35 4.69
C ARG A 133 -11.83 -14.47 4.31
N ARG A 134 -11.62 -13.16 4.13
CA ARG A 134 -12.68 -12.21 3.75
C ARG A 134 -13.07 -12.32 2.27
N HIS A 135 -12.11 -12.65 1.40
CA HIS A 135 -12.28 -12.57 -0.04
C HIS A 135 -12.35 -13.94 -0.74
N LEU A 136 -12.39 -15.03 0.02
CA LEU A 136 -12.59 -16.39 -0.47
C LEU A 136 -13.68 -17.13 0.31
N PRO A 137 -14.33 -18.14 -0.29
CA PRO A 137 -15.14 -19.10 0.45
C PRO A 137 -14.34 -19.74 1.60
N ALA A 138 -14.99 -20.00 2.74
CA ALA A 138 -14.31 -20.42 3.96
C ALA A 138 -13.41 -21.67 3.78
N GLU A 139 -13.94 -22.73 3.16
CA GLU A 139 -13.17 -23.96 2.90
C GLU A 139 -11.98 -23.71 1.97
N GLU A 140 -12.19 -22.91 0.92
CA GLU A 140 -11.13 -22.56 -0.03
C GLU A 140 -10.04 -21.71 0.65
N ALA A 141 -10.42 -20.74 1.49
CA ALA A 141 -9.49 -19.89 2.22
C ALA A 141 -8.51 -20.70 3.07
N GLU A 142 -9.02 -21.67 3.85
CA GLU A 142 -8.18 -22.50 4.72
C GLU A 142 -7.24 -23.41 3.93
N GLU A 143 -7.62 -23.87 2.73
CA GLU A 143 -6.69 -24.62 1.86
C GLU A 143 -5.56 -23.71 1.35
N TRP A 144 -5.88 -22.53 0.81
CA TRP A 144 -4.85 -21.61 0.31
C TRP A 144 -3.90 -21.11 1.40
N LEU A 145 -4.37 -20.95 2.64
CA LEU A 145 -3.53 -20.56 3.77
C LEU A 145 -2.47 -21.63 4.11
N LYS A 146 -2.65 -22.89 3.70
CA LYS A 146 -1.64 -23.96 3.83
C LYS A 146 -0.50 -23.86 2.81
N GLY A 147 -0.69 -23.08 1.74
CA GLY A 147 0.32 -22.80 0.71
C GLY A 147 0.92 -21.39 0.81
N ARG A 148 1.74 -21.01 -0.17
CA ARG A 148 2.22 -19.62 -0.32
C ARG A 148 1.08 -18.74 -0.83
N PHE A 149 0.89 -17.59 -0.20
CA PHE A 149 0.07 -16.51 -0.72
C PHE A 149 0.77 -15.17 -0.55
N GLN A 150 0.39 -14.20 -1.39
CA GLN A 150 0.89 -12.84 -1.35
C GLN A 150 -0.25 -11.84 -1.47
N ILE A 151 -0.01 -10.64 -0.95
CA ILE A 151 -0.78 -9.45 -1.29
C ILE A 151 0.14 -8.52 -2.07
N ILE A 152 -0.21 -8.24 -3.32
CA ILE A 152 0.49 -7.28 -4.18
C ILE A 152 -0.48 -6.15 -4.53
N ASN A 153 -0.05 -4.92 -4.27
CA ASN A 153 -0.71 -3.74 -4.80
C ASN A 153 -0.09 -3.37 -6.16
N VAL A 154 -0.93 -3.12 -7.15
CA VAL A 154 -0.55 -2.66 -8.49
C VAL A 154 -0.85 -1.17 -8.58
N TRP A 155 0.19 -0.35 -8.51
CA TRP A 155 0.08 1.11 -8.48
C TRP A 155 0.46 1.73 -9.82
N ARG A 156 -0.39 2.63 -10.32
CA ARG A 156 -0.22 3.29 -11.63
C ARG A 156 -0.66 4.76 -11.57
N PRO A 157 0.11 5.70 -12.14
CA PRO A 157 -0.36 7.04 -12.49
C PRO A 157 -1.40 6.96 -13.62
N ILE A 158 -2.54 7.65 -13.52
CA ILE A 158 -3.68 7.44 -14.45
C ILE A 158 -4.07 8.66 -15.29
N ALA A 159 -3.53 9.85 -15.02
CA ALA A 159 -3.87 11.06 -15.78
C ALA A 159 -2.65 11.74 -16.40
N ASN A 160 -1.54 11.78 -15.66
CA ASN A 160 -0.29 12.41 -16.05
C ASN A 160 0.86 11.67 -15.38
N PRO A 161 2.11 11.90 -15.82
CA PRO A 161 3.26 11.43 -15.08
C PRO A 161 3.19 11.85 -13.61
N ALA A 162 3.56 10.97 -12.70
CA ALA A 162 3.53 11.20 -11.25
C ALA A 162 4.72 12.06 -10.81
N THR A 163 4.74 13.32 -11.25
CA THR A 163 5.74 14.33 -10.88
C THR A 163 5.36 15.08 -9.60
N ASP A 164 4.07 15.31 -9.38
CA ASP A 164 3.50 15.79 -8.12
C ASP A 164 3.30 14.61 -7.16
N PHE A 165 3.79 14.74 -5.92
CA PHE A 165 3.75 13.70 -4.89
C PHE A 165 4.10 12.27 -5.39
N PRO A 166 5.26 12.02 -6.01
CA PRO A 166 5.64 10.67 -6.46
C PRO A 166 5.59 9.62 -5.34
N LEU A 167 5.50 8.35 -5.73
CA LEU A 167 5.52 7.23 -4.80
C LEU A 167 6.98 6.80 -4.52
N ALA A 168 7.41 6.92 -3.27
CA ALA A 168 8.65 6.34 -2.78
C ALA A 168 8.40 4.98 -2.11
N VAL A 169 9.41 4.13 -2.18
CA VAL A 169 9.48 2.82 -1.54
C VAL A 169 10.79 2.69 -0.77
N ILE A 170 10.79 1.90 0.31
CA ILE A 170 12.01 1.48 0.99
C ILE A 170 12.38 0.08 0.53
N ASP A 171 13.66 -0.12 0.21
CA ASP A 171 14.21 -1.44 -0.09
C ASP A 171 14.16 -2.33 1.15
N TRP A 172 13.36 -3.39 1.09
CA TRP A 172 13.11 -4.32 2.18
C TRP A 172 14.39 -4.86 2.83
N ARG A 173 15.46 -5.07 2.05
CA ARG A 173 16.77 -5.57 2.52
C ARG A 173 17.45 -4.65 3.53
N THR A 174 16.97 -3.41 3.62
CA THR A 174 17.48 -2.37 4.53
C THR A 174 16.60 -2.14 5.74
N THR A 175 15.53 -2.92 5.88
CA THR A 175 14.60 -2.86 7.02
C THR A 175 14.94 -3.92 8.07
N LYS A 176 14.46 -3.71 9.29
CA LYS A 176 14.54 -4.69 10.39
C LYS A 176 13.13 -4.98 10.92
N PRO A 177 12.89 -6.17 11.51
CA PRO A 177 11.61 -6.46 12.15
C PRO A 177 11.18 -5.41 13.19
N THR A 178 12.13 -4.84 13.92
CA THR A 178 11.91 -3.78 14.93
C THR A 178 11.49 -2.43 14.35
N ASP A 179 11.62 -2.23 13.04
CA ASP A 179 11.21 -0.98 12.39
C ASP A 179 9.68 -0.92 12.23
N PHE A 180 8.99 -2.05 12.33
CA PHE A 180 7.56 -2.14 12.04
C PHE A 180 6.73 -2.12 13.32
N VAL A 181 5.81 -1.16 13.41
CA VAL A 181 4.87 -1.00 14.53
C VAL A 181 3.47 -1.32 14.02
N PRO A 182 2.82 -2.40 14.50
CA PRO A 182 1.42 -2.68 14.20
C PRO A 182 0.53 -1.54 14.65
N VAL A 183 -0.42 -1.14 13.80
CA VAL A 183 -1.35 -0.04 14.04
C VAL A 183 -2.76 -0.48 13.63
N ASP A 184 -3.69 -0.40 14.57
CA ASP A 184 -5.09 -0.74 14.33
C ASP A 184 -5.73 0.27 13.36
N LEU A 185 -6.49 -0.25 12.40
CA LEU A 185 -7.37 0.55 11.54
C LEU A 185 -8.78 0.58 12.14
N MET A 186 -9.16 1.74 12.65
CA MET A 186 -10.47 2.01 13.24
C MET A 186 -11.48 2.40 12.17
N TYR A 187 -12.56 1.64 12.08
CA TYR A 187 -13.71 1.90 11.23
C TYR A 187 -14.89 2.36 12.08
N PRO A 188 -15.67 3.38 11.66
CA PRO A 188 -16.94 3.71 12.32
C PRO A 188 -17.86 2.51 12.26
N VAL A 189 -18.54 2.14 13.35
CA VAL A 189 -19.50 1.02 13.43
C VAL A 189 -20.75 1.31 12.59
N ARG A 190 -21.23 0.31 11.84
CA ARG A 190 -22.44 0.37 10.99
C ARG A 190 -23.18 -0.96 11.00
N ALA A 191 -24.48 -0.90 10.72
CA ALA A 191 -25.37 -2.06 10.81
C ALA A 191 -25.18 -3.10 9.68
N ASP A 192 -24.57 -2.74 8.57
CA ASP A 192 -24.49 -3.54 7.32
C ASP A 192 -23.12 -4.16 7.04
N PHE A 193 -22.12 -3.92 7.88
CA PHE A 193 -20.72 -4.33 7.62
C PHE A 193 -20.46 -5.83 7.48
N ALA A 194 -21.30 -6.69 8.06
CA ALA A 194 -21.14 -8.15 7.94
C ALA A 194 -21.39 -8.66 6.50
N LYS A 195 -22.02 -7.84 5.65
CA LYS A 195 -22.35 -8.19 4.26
C LYS A 195 -21.52 -7.43 3.23
N ASP A 196 -20.58 -6.60 3.70
CA ASP A 196 -19.85 -5.65 2.88
C ASP A 196 -18.39 -6.07 2.74
N ASN A 197 -18.01 -6.42 1.51
CA ASN A 197 -16.64 -6.78 1.14
C ASN A 197 -15.93 -5.67 0.35
N ASP A 198 -16.58 -4.51 0.17
CA ASP A 198 -16.04 -3.34 -0.52
C ASP A 198 -15.80 -2.20 0.48
N ASP A 199 -14.55 -2.08 0.93
CA ASP A 199 -14.12 -1.12 1.97
C ASP A 199 -14.13 0.36 1.51
N ARG A 200 -14.58 0.67 0.28
CA ARG A 200 -14.44 2.02 -0.34
C ARG A 200 -15.62 2.96 -0.11
N GLY A 201 -15.31 4.27 -0.12
CA GLY A 201 -16.24 5.36 -0.51
C GLY A 201 -17.37 5.62 0.48
N LYS A 202 -17.20 5.12 1.69
CA LYS A 202 -18.22 5.02 2.72
C LYS A 202 -17.89 5.93 3.90
N GLU A 203 -16.71 6.52 3.92
CA GLU A 203 -16.18 7.35 4.99
C GLU A 203 -16.97 8.66 5.08
N THR A 204 -17.78 8.81 6.12
CA THR A 204 -18.40 10.09 6.46
C THR A 204 -17.39 10.92 7.23
N TYR A 205 -17.26 12.21 6.92
CA TYR A 205 -16.33 13.08 7.64
C TYR A 205 -16.65 13.05 9.13
N ALA A 206 -15.68 12.65 9.95
CA ALA A 206 -15.88 12.53 11.38
C ALA A 206 -16.13 13.92 12.01
N ASP A 207 -17.04 13.98 12.98
CA ASP A 207 -17.25 15.14 13.84
C ASP A 207 -15.92 15.53 14.51
N GLU A 208 -15.43 16.74 14.24
CA GLU A 208 -14.13 17.23 14.71
C GLU A 208 -14.01 17.19 16.24
N SER A 209 -15.13 17.35 16.94
CA SER A 209 -15.17 17.28 18.41
C SER A 209 -14.90 15.87 18.95
N LYS A 210 -14.92 14.83 18.10
CA LYS A 210 -14.75 13.41 18.46
C LYS A 210 -13.54 12.74 17.83
N TRP A 211 -12.63 13.51 17.23
CA TRP A 211 -11.48 12.97 16.51
C TRP A 211 -10.64 11.98 17.33
N TYR A 212 -10.39 12.26 18.61
CA TYR A 212 -9.61 11.38 19.48
C TYR A 212 -10.44 10.39 20.30
N SER A 213 -11.77 10.41 20.19
CA SER A 213 -12.63 9.40 20.81
C SER A 213 -12.70 8.15 19.94
N THR A 214 -12.60 6.97 20.56
CA THR A 214 -12.81 5.67 19.89
C THR A 214 -14.26 5.19 20.00
N GLU A 215 -15.13 5.94 20.68
CA GLU A 215 -16.55 5.62 20.81
C GLU A 215 -17.23 5.57 19.44
N GLY A 216 -17.92 4.47 19.15
CA GLY A 216 -18.57 4.24 17.85
C GLY A 216 -17.61 3.75 16.75
N TYR A 217 -16.40 3.32 17.10
CA TYR A 217 -15.45 2.68 16.19
C TYR A 217 -15.11 1.26 16.61
N GLU A 218 -14.73 0.43 15.64
CA GLU A 218 -14.22 -0.93 15.84
C GLU A 218 -12.97 -1.18 14.99
N VAL A 219 -12.11 -2.10 15.45
CA VAL A 219 -10.90 -2.51 14.71
C VAL A 219 -11.29 -3.54 13.66
N ARG A 220 -11.05 -3.26 12.37
CA ARG A 220 -11.36 -4.20 11.25
C ARG A 220 -10.17 -4.50 10.33
N GLY A 221 -9.02 -3.95 10.64
CA GLY A 221 -7.77 -4.18 9.93
C GLY A 221 -6.60 -3.68 10.76
N GLU A 222 -5.40 -3.98 10.30
CA GLU A 222 -4.17 -3.58 10.96
C GLU A 222 -3.11 -3.32 9.89
N THR A 223 -2.39 -2.22 10.02
CA THR A 223 -1.28 -1.81 9.14
C THR A 223 0.03 -1.85 9.92
N LEU A 224 1.16 -1.67 9.23
CA LEU A 224 2.43 -1.41 9.88
C LEU A 224 2.85 0.03 9.61
N SER A 225 2.91 0.84 10.67
CA SER A 225 3.70 2.06 10.62
C SER A 225 5.18 1.72 10.70
N VAL A 226 6.02 2.54 10.08
CA VAL A 226 7.47 2.27 10.02
C VAL A 226 8.23 3.32 10.80
N ALA A 227 8.97 2.91 11.81
CA ALA A 227 9.89 3.75 12.57
C ALA A 227 11.08 4.16 11.69
N PRO A 228 11.69 5.34 11.92
CA PRO A 228 12.78 5.83 11.09
C PRO A 228 14.07 5.02 11.32
N SER A 229 14.87 4.87 10.27
CA SER A 229 16.21 4.28 10.36
C SER A 229 17.16 4.92 9.35
N ASP A 230 18.42 5.13 9.75
CA ASP A 230 19.47 5.61 8.84
C ASP A 230 19.90 4.56 7.82
N ALA A 231 19.55 3.29 8.06
CA ALA A 231 19.82 2.21 7.11
C ALA A 231 18.84 2.20 5.94
N HIS A 232 17.63 2.76 6.10
CA HIS A 232 16.59 2.72 5.07
C HIS A 232 17.06 3.36 3.77
N LYS A 233 17.01 2.60 2.68
CA LYS A 233 17.27 3.10 1.33
C LYS A 233 15.97 3.35 0.60
N TYR A 234 15.73 4.62 0.29
CA TYR A 234 14.56 5.08 -0.44
C TYR A 234 14.80 5.08 -1.95
N TYR A 235 13.80 4.59 -2.67
CA TYR A 235 13.77 4.54 -4.12
C TYR A 235 12.45 5.09 -4.66
N TYR A 236 12.45 5.57 -5.89
CA TYR A 236 11.26 5.94 -6.65
C TYR A 236 11.54 5.87 -8.15
N GLN A 237 10.50 5.73 -8.97
CA GLN A 237 10.59 5.90 -10.42
C GLN A 237 10.33 7.37 -10.75
N LYS A 238 11.38 8.11 -11.12
CA LYS A 238 11.22 9.53 -11.45
C LYS A 238 10.31 9.72 -12.66
N ASP A 239 9.40 10.70 -12.57
CA ASP A 239 8.47 11.07 -13.63
C ASP A 239 7.71 9.85 -14.20
N MET A 240 7.32 8.91 -13.32
CA MET A 240 6.65 7.67 -13.70
C MET A 240 5.39 7.98 -14.53
N THR A 241 5.36 7.48 -15.75
CA THR A 241 4.30 7.76 -16.75
C THR A 241 3.09 6.87 -16.56
N THR A 242 2.00 7.17 -17.26
CA THR A 242 0.78 6.35 -17.24
C THR A 242 0.95 4.98 -17.91
N ASP A 243 2.05 4.78 -18.66
CA ASP A 243 2.41 3.52 -19.30
C ASP A 243 3.29 2.63 -18.40
N GLU A 244 3.58 3.09 -17.18
CA GLU A 244 4.40 2.39 -16.22
C GLU A 244 3.57 1.97 -15.00
N VAL A 245 4.00 0.89 -14.36
CA VAL A 245 3.35 0.31 -13.18
C VAL A 245 4.40 -0.13 -12.18
N ILE A 246 4.11 0.04 -10.90
CA ILE A 246 4.92 -0.47 -9.80
C ILE A 246 4.11 -1.50 -9.02
N LEU A 247 4.71 -2.65 -8.79
CA LEU A 247 4.18 -3.67 -7.89
C LEU A 247 4.76 -3.41 -6.50
N LEU A 248 3.89 -3.35 -5.49
CA LEU A 248 4.27 -3.24 -4.09
C LEU A 248 3.87 -4.53 -3.39
N LYS A 249 4.83 -5.26 -2.83
CA LYS A 249 4.52 -6.40 -1.98
C LYS A 249 4.04 -5.89 -0.62
N CYS A 250 2.77 -6.09 -0.30
CA CYS A 250 2.22 -5.74 1.01
C CYS A 250 2.45 -6.87 2.01
N TYR A 251 2.38 -8.12 1.56
CA TYR A 251 2.70 -9.29 2.38
C TYR A 251 3.06 -10.51 1.51
N ASP A 252 3.88 -11.41 2.04
CA ASP A 252 4.23 -12.71 1.46
C ASP A 252 4.41 -13.73 2.58
N SER A 253 3.57 -14.76 2.62
CA SER A 253 3.60 -15.76 3.69
C SER A 253 4.87 -16.63 3.68
N PHE A 254 5.65 -16.58 2.59
CA PHE A 254 6.94 -17.24 2.45
C PHE A 254 8.11 -16.25 2.49
N GLY A 255 7.86 -14.99 2.84
CA GLY A 255 8.92 -14.01 3.09
C GLY A 255 9.79 -14.39 4.27
N GLN A 256 11.03 -13.91 4.29
CA GLN A 256 12.00 -14.20 5.35
C GLN A 256 11.47 -13.80 6.74
N GLY A 257 11.55 -14.74 7.68
CA GLY A 257 11.10 -14.54 9.06
C GLY A 257 9.64 -14.93 9.32
N GLU A 258 8.85 -15.19 8.28
CA GLU A 258 7.51 -15.78 8.43
C GLU A 258 7.62 -17.28 8.78
N PRO A 259 6.58 -17.93 9.34
CA PRO A 259 6.65 -19.32 9.79
C PRO A 259 7.07 -20.35 8.73
N ARG A 260 6.78 -20.07 7.45
CA ARG A 260 7.19 -20.86 6.27
C ARG A 260 8.15 -20.08 5.37
N GLY A 261 8.81 -19.09 5.95
CA GLY A 261 9.66 -18.14 5.27
C GLY A 261 10.87 -18.78 4.61
N LYS A 262 11.31 -18.16 3.51
CA LYS A 262 12.57 -18.49 2.85
C LYS A 262 13.53 -17.31 2.97
N GLU A 263 14.78 -17.60 3.32
CA GLU A 263 15.86 -16.61 3.40
C GLU A 263 15.96 -15.82 2.07
N GLY A 264 16.11 -14.50 2.16
CA GLY A 264 16.27 -13.61 1.01
C GLY A 264 14.98 -13.24 0.29
N ILE A 265 13.81 -13.79 0.65
CA ILE A 265 12.53 -13.35 0.09
C ILE A 265 11.99 -12.18 0.90
N ALA A 266 11.78 -11.05 0.24
CA ALA A 266 11.17 -9.88 0.83
C ALA A 266 9.75 -10.18 1.31
N VAL A 267 9.44 -9.77 2.53
CA VAL A 267 8.11 -9.97 3.14
C VAL A 267 7.14 -8.88 2.70
N ARG A 268 7.63 -7.65 2.55
CA ARG A 268 6.80 -6.44 2.38
C ARG A 268 7.63 -5.25 1.86
N THR A 269 6.94 -4.17 1.47
CA THR A 269 7.57 -2.91 1.03
C THR A 269 6.95 -1.71 1.74
N PRO A 270 7.71 -1.04 2.64
CA PRO A 270 7.32 0.28 3.11
C PRO A 270 7.22 1.25 1.93
N HIS A 271 6.16 2.05 1.91
CA HIS A 271 5.95 3.02 0.85
C HIS A 271 5.23 4.26 1.36
N THR A 272 5.35 5.34 0.58
CA THR A 272 4.74 6.64 0.89
C THR A 272 4.74 7.54 -0.33
N ALA A 273 3.83 8.50 -0.38
CA ALA A 273 3.96 9.65 -1.25
C ALA A 273 4.88 10.69 -0.60
N PHE A 274 5.74 11.34 -1.38
CA PHE A 274 6.64 12.36 -0.86
C PHE A 274 6.66 13.60 -1.75
N SER A 275 7.01 14.75 -1.17
CA SER A 275 7.24 15.98 -1.94
C SER A 275 8.64 15.92 -2.57
N ASP A 276 8.73 15.76 -3.90
CA ASP A 276 10.00 15.90 -4.62
C ASP A 276 10.35 17.39 -4.74
N PRO A 277 11.50 17.86 -4.21
CA PRO A 277 11.89 19.27 -4.34
C PRO A 277 12.11 19.70 -5.80
N ASN A 278 12.20 18.76 -6.74
CA ASN A 278 12.37 19.03 -8.17
C ASN A 278 11.04 19.04 -8.95
N THR A 279 9.89 18.87 -8.29
CA THR A 279 8.59 18.96 -8.94
C THR A 279 8.41 20.36 -9.57
N PRO A 280 8.14 20.46 -10.89
CA PRO A 280 7.84 21.74 -11.53
C PRO A 280 6.65 22.44 -10.88
N LYS A 281 6.68 23.78 -10.80
CA LYS A 281 5.60 24.57 -10.18
C LYS A 281 4.25 24.43 -10.87
N ASP A 282 4.29 24.13 -12.16
CA ASP A 282 3.14 23.90 -13.04
C ASP A 282 2.85 22.41 -13.26
N ALA A 283 3.48 21.52 -12.48
CA ALA A 283 3.21 20.09 -12.54
C ALA A 283 1.71 19.81 -12.29
N PRO A 284 1.05 19.01 -13.14
CA PRO A 284 -0.33 18.64 -12.91
C PRO A 284 -0.46 17.81 -11.63
N PRO A 285 -1.54 18.01 -10.85
CA PRO A 285 -1.74 17.29 -9.60
C PRO A 285 -1.82 15.79 -9.81
N ARG A 286 -1.23 15.02 -8.90
CA ARG A 286 -1.19 13.55 -9.02
C ARG A 286 -2.59 12.94 -9.10
N GLN A 287 -2.77 12.02 -10.04
CA GLN A 287 -3.86 11.05 -10.03
C GLN A 287 -3.28 9.64 -10.21
N SER A 288 -3.62 8.73 -9.30
CA SER A 288 -3.12 7.36 -9.31
C SER A 288 -4.21 6.37 -8.93
N ILE A 289 -4.14 5.17 -9.50
CA ILE A 289 -4.92 4.01 -9.06
C ILE A 289 -3.99 3.00 -8.37
N GLU A 290 -4.51 2.35 -7.34
CA GLU A 290 -3.88 1.21 -6.68
C GLU A 290 -4.89 0.06 -6.66
N VAL A 291 -4.55 -1.07 -7.28
CA VAL A 291 -5.39 -2.27 -7.35
C VAL A 291 -4.81 -3.33 -6.43
N ARG A 292 -5.60 -3.85 -5.49
CA ARG A 292 -5.10 -4.79 -4.47
C ARG A 292 -5.44 -6.22 -4.81
N CYS A 293 -4.41 -7.05 -4.85
CA CYS A 293 -4.48 -8.40 -5.39
C CYS A 293 -3.99 -9.41 -4.37
N LEU A 294 -4.80 -10.41 -4.07
CA LEU A 294 -4.37 -11.66 -3.44
C LEU A 294 -3.86 -12.61 -4.53
N ILE A 295 -2.70 -13.21 -4.31
CA ILE A 295 -2.03 -14.10 -5.26
C ILE A 295 -1.73 -15.42 -4.58
N TYR A 296 -2.04 -16.53 -5.25
CA TYR A 296 -1.87 -17.88 -4.73
C TYR A 296 -1.14 -18.81 -5.71
N TYR A 297 -0.40 -19.80 -5.19
CA TYR A 297 0.59 -20.58 -5.95
C TYR A 297 0.38 -22.10 -5.97
N GLU A 298 -0.34 -22.65 -4.99
CA GLU A 298 -0.44 -24.10 -4.74
C GLU A 298 -1.88 -24.56 -4.56
#